data_AF-A0A1T4W8Z7-F1
#
_entry.id   AF-A0A1T4W8Z7-F1
#
_cell.length_a   1.000
_cell.length_b   1.000
_cell.length_c   1.000
_cell.angle_alpha   90.00
_cell.angle_beta   90.00
_cell.angle_gamma   90.00
#
_symmetry.space_group_name_H-M   'P 1'
#
loop_
_entity.id
_entity.type
_entity.pdbx_description
1 polymer ?
#
loop_
_entity_poly.entity_id
_entity_poly.type
_entity_poly.pdbx_seq_one_letter_code
_entity_poly.pdbx_strand_id
1 'polypeptide(L)'
;FFKIFKKHRVPFAVLPDLNHGDNHIQIAVNPQDIDKINDICEIYKFNSLQKISEISEEEYYENASIEEKEEFDKTSSLMAEKVEKENTKKKEKSENIDIEKDINDLKSVSKIEKYKVLSNNSEYEKISLDMEKLYQSEDKNIFYFKVPGSYGEGSFLMMAVKNEDIYISKDNKTATTFLHKDSTSTVQRISKGNVKKTEIIRNKDLCNYFSPGWNKFDKEISNSPMKSKDKINKIGASKIKNRK
;
A
#
# COMPACT_ATOMS: atom_id res chain seq x y z
N PHE A 1 -5.82 -15.66 6.91
CA PHE A 1 -5.34 -15.71 5.53
C PHE A 1 -6.46 -16.03 4.52
N PHE A 2 -6.83 -17.30 4.26
CA PHE A 2 -7.78 -17.70 3.19
C PHE A 2 -9.15 -17.01 3.16
N LYS A 3 -9.73 -16.70 4.33
CA LYS A 3 -11.02 -15.96 4.40
C LYS A 3 -10.93 -14.57 3.76
N ILE A 4 -9.76 -13.93 3.83
CA ILE A 4 -9.52 -12.60 3.28
C ILE A 4 -9.41 -12.69 1.76
N PHE A 5 -8.71 -13.70 1.22
CA PHE A 5 -8.64 -13.95 -0.23
C PHE A 5 -10.02 -14.26 -0.81
N LYS A 6 -10.81 -15.13 -0.14
CA LYS A 6 -12.20 -15.39 -0.53
C LYS A 6 -13.08 -14.14 -0.48
N LYS A 7 -12.94 -13.32 0.57
CA LYS A 7 -13.68 -12.05 0.71
C LYS A 7 -13.39 -11.10 -0.45
N HIS A 8 -12.13 -11.01 -0.88
CA HIS A 8 -11.70 -10.13 -1.97
C HIS A 8 -11.80 -10.77 -3.36
N ARG A 9 -12.42 -11.96 -3.46
CA ARG A 9 -12.55 -12.73 -4.70
C ARG A 9 -11.20 -12.84 -5.44
N VAL A 10 -10.15 -13.16 -4.70
CA VAL A 10 -8.88 -13.59 -5.28
C VAL A 10 -9.00 -15.10 -5.47
N PRO A 11 -9.01 -15.61 -6.71
CA PRO A 11 -8.94 -17.04 -6.93
C PRO A 11 -7.58 -17.55 -6.45
N PHE A 12 -7.59 -18.60 -5.63
CA PHE A 12 -6.37 -19.29 -5.21
C PHE A 12 -6.65 -20.79 -5.04
N ALA A 13 -5.61 -21.58 -5.20
CA ALA A 13 -5.55 -22.98 -4.84
C ALA A 13 -4.53 -23.15 -3.72
N VAL A 14 -4.80 -24.03 -2.77
CA VAL A 14 -3.81 -24.41 -1.76
C VAL A 14 -3.04 -25.58 -2.33
N LEU A 15 -1.71 -25.47 -2.39
CA LEU A 15 -0.82 -26.51 -2.86
C LEU A 15 -0.27 -27.31 -1.66
N PRO A 16 0.16 -28.56 -1.89
CA PRO A 16 1.04 -29.27 -0.98
C PRO A 16 2.24 -28.42 -0.58
N ASP A 17 2.67 -28.57 0.67
CA ASP A 17 3.84 -27.86 1.16
C ASP A 17 5.09 -28.71 0.94
N LEU A 18 5.96 -28.26 0.03
CA LEU A 18 7.23 -28.91 -0.34
C LEU A 18 8.15 -29.14 0.86
N ASN A 19 8.10 -28.27 1.88
CA ASN A 19 9.02 -28.30 3.02
C ASN A 19 8.26 -28.55 4.33
N HIS A 20 7.90 -29.80 4.58
CA HIS A 20 7.25 -30.19 5.83
C HIS A 20 8.02 -29.72 7.08
N GLY A 21 7.42 -28.79 7.82
CA GLY A 21 7.91 -28.34 9.13
C GLY A 21 8.43 -26.90 9.19
N ASP A 22 8.43 -26.17 8.08
CA ASP A 22 8.80 -24.74 8.04
C ASP A 22 7.60 -23.79 8.28
N ASN A 23 6.40 -24.36 8.43
CA ASN A 23 5.12 -23.68 8.64
C ASN A 23 4.70 -22.74 7.50
N HIS A 24 5.25 -22.88 6.30
CA HIS A 24 4.75 -22.18 5.14
C HIS A 24 3.46 -22.81 4.63
N ILE A 25 2.69 -22.00 3.90
CA ILE A 25 1.57 -22.47 3.10
C ILE A 25 1.86 -22.11 1.66
N GLN A 26 1.67 -23.05 0.76
CA GLN A 26 1.87 -22.82 -0.67
C GLN A 26 0.53 -22.61 -1.33
N ILE A 27 0.45 -21.59 -2.19
CA ILE A 27 -0.76 -21.30 -2.95
C ILE A 27 -0.43 -21.05 -4.41
N ALA A 28 -1.27 -21.58 -5.30
CA ALA A 28 -1.28 -21.18 -6.70
C ALA A 28 -2.24 -20.01 -6.88
N VAL A 29 -1.82 -19.01 -7.65
CA VAL A 29 -2.55 -17.77 -7.93
C VAL A 29 -2.44 -17.43 -9.41
N ASN A 30 -3.42 -16.70 -9.95
CA ASN A 30 -3.32 -16.18 -11.31
C ASN A 30 -2.28 -15.05 -11.35
N PRO A 31 -1.29 -15.07 -12.26
CA PRO A 31 -0.33 -13.98 -12.42
C PRO A 31 -0.96 -12.59 -12.59
N GLN A 32 -2.15 -12.51 -13.18
CA GLN A 32 -2.88 -11.24 -13.36
C GLN A 32 -3.41 -10.65 -12.05
N ASP A 33 -3.51 -11.44 -10.98
CA ASP A 33 -4.00 -11.02 -9.67
C ASP A 33 -2.85 -10.68 -8.68
N ILE A 34 -1.59 -10.70 -9.11
CA ILE A 34 -0.41 -10.52 -8.23
C ILE A 34 -0.41 -9.15 -7.55
N ASP A 35 -0.64 -8.06 -8.29
CA ASP A 35 -0.71 -6.71 -7.72
C ASP A 35 -1.78 -6.61 -6.62
N LYS A 36 -2.93 -7.24 -6.86
CA LYS A 36 -4.05 -7.30 -5.92
C LYS A 36 -3.72 -8.12 -4.68
N ILE A 37 -3.01 -9.23 -4.84
CA ILE A 37 -2.52 -10.05 -3.73
C ILE A 37 -1.53 -9.25 -2.89
N ASN A 38 -0.58 -8.56 -3.52
CA ASN A 38 0.40 -7.72 -2.84
C ASN A 38 -0.28 -6.61 -2.02
N ASP A 39 -1.26 -5.92 -2.61
CA ASP A 39 -2.07 -4.93 -1.90
C ASP A 39 -2.76 -5.52 -0.65
N ILE A 40 -3.41 -6.68 -0.79
CA ILE A 40 -4.08 -7.35 0.33
C ILE A 40 -3.07 -7.74 1.41
N CYS A 41 -1.96 -8.31 1.00
CA CYS A 41 -0.91 -8.76 1.90
C CYS A 41 -0.29 -7.61 2.70
N GLU A 42 -0.06 -6.45 2.06
CA GLU A 42 0.41 -5.23 2.71
C GLU A 42 -0.63 -4.66 3.68
N ILE A 43 -1.90 -4.52 3.23
CA ILE A 43 -3.00 -3.95 4.02
C ILE A 43 -3.25 -4.76 5.30
N TYR A 44 -3.33 -6.08 5.18
CA TYR A 44 -3.56 -6.97 6.32
C TYR A 44 -2.26 -7.34 7.05
N LYS A 45 -1.13 -6.77 6.63
CA LYS A 45 0.21 -6.96 7.21
C LYS A 45 0.61 -8.43 7.31
N PHE A 46 0.24 -9.28 6.35
CA PHE A 46 0.67 -10.68 6.35
C PHE A 46 2.21 -10.79 6.33
N ASN A 47 2.85 -9.86 5.64
CA ASN A 47 4.29 -9.77 5.45
C ASN A 47 5.04 -9.36 6.73
N SER A 48 4.31 -8.92 7.77
CA SER A 48 4.92 -8.49 9.05
C SER A 48 5.40 -9.66 9.92
N LEU A 49 4.93 -10.88 9.64
CA LEU A 49 5.30 -12.09 10.38
C LEU A 49 6.37 -12.92 9.66
N GLN A 50 6.31 -12.99 8.32
CA GLN A 50 7.25 -13.75 7.50
C GLN A 50 7.26 -13.20 6.06
N LYS A 51 8.39 -13.29 5.36
CA LYS A 51 8.53 -12.78 3.99
C LYS A 51 7.73 -13.69 3.04
N ILE A 52 6.85 -13.10 2.25
CA ILE A 52 6.21 -13.82 1.13
C ILE A 52 7.30 -14.07 0.08
N SER A 53 7.52 -15.34 -0.27
CA SER A 53 8.38 -15.76 -1.37
C SER A 53 7.52 -16.16 -2.56
N GLU A 54 7.90 -15.68 -3.74
CA GLU A 54 7.37 -16.17 -5.01
C GLU A 54 8.24 -17.34 -5.46
N ILE A 55 7.61 -18.43 -5.88
CA ILE A 55 8.24 -19.60 -6.50
C ILE A 55 7.57 -19.81 -7.86
N SER A 56 8.34 -20.10 -8.90
CA SER A 56 7.75 -20.36 -10.22
C SER A 56 7.11 -21.75 -10.26
N GLU A 57 6.25 -21.99 -11.25
CA GLU A 57 5.69 -23.32 -11.47
C GLU A 57 6.81 -24.35 -11.70
N GLU A 58 7.79 -24.01 -12.55
CA GLU A 58 8.93 -24.88 -12.84
C GLU A 58 9.72 -25.22 -11.58
N GLU A 59 10.01 -24.21 -10.75
CA GLU A 59 10.74 -24.40 -9.50
C GLU A 59 9.95 -25.25 -8.49
N TYR A 60 8.62 -25.11 -8.44
CA TYR A 60 7.77 -25.99 -7.63
C TYR A 60 7.86 -27.45 -8.14
N TYR A 61 7.74 -27.67 -9.45
CA TYR A 61 7.83 -29.03 -10.03
C TYR A 61 9.20 -29.66 -9.87
N GLU A 62 10.29 -28.90 -9.89
CA GLU A 62 11.63 -29.46 -9.67
C GLU A 62 11.80 -30.00 -8.26
N ASN A 63 11.15 -29.36 -7.27
CA ASN A 63 11.28 -29.71 -5.85
C ASN A 63 10.16 -30.64 -5.33
N ALA A 64 9.05 -30.80 -6.06
CA ALA A 64 7.91 -31.63 -5.67
C ALA A 64 8.15 -33.14 -5.84
N SER A 65 7.55 -33.93 -4.94
CA SER A 65 7.39 -35.38 -5.10
C SER A 65 6.46 -35.72 -6.27
N ILE A 66 6.44 -37.00 -6.67
CA ILE A 66 5.52 -37.47 -7.73
C ILE A 66 4.06 -37.25 -7.31
N GLU A 67 3.73 -37.56 -6.06
CA GLU A 67 2.38 -37.37 -5.51
C GLU A 67 1.98 -35.88 -5.47
N GLU A 68 2.90 -35.00 -5.08
CA GLU A 68 2.68 -33.55 -5.00
C GLU A 68 2.47 -32.91 -6.38
N LYS A 69 3.13 -33.43 -7.43
CA LYS A 69 2.89 -33.04 -8.82
C LYS A 69 1.50 -33.41 -9.30
N GLU A 70 1.07 -34.64 -9.03
CA GLU A 70 -0.28 -35.08 -9.39
C GLU A 70 -1.35 -34.27 -8.66
N GLU A 71 -1.11 -33.90 -7.40
CA GLU A 71 -2.01 -33.04 -6.64
C GLU A 71 -2.00 -31.62 -7.19
N PHE A 72 -0.85 -31.06 -7.56
CA PHE A 72 -0.77 -29.78 -8.25
C PHE A 72 -1.59 -29.79 -9.55
N ASP A 73 -1.42 -30.77 -10.43
CA ASP A 73 -2.15 -30.88 -11.71
C ASP A 73 -3.67 -30.88 -11.49
N LYS A 74 -4.13 -31.66 -10.50
CA LYS A 74 -5.54 -31.72 -10.10
C LYS A 74 -6.02 -30.36 -9.57
N THR A 75 -5.22 -29.71 -8.73
CA THR A 75 -5.61 -28.47 -8.06
C THR A 75 -5.65 -27.28 -9.03
N SER A 76 -4.67 -27.20 -9.94
CA SER A 76 -4.58 -26.22 -11.02
C SER A 76 -5.75 -26.35 -12.00
N SER A 77 -6.08 -27.58 -12.41
CA SER A 77 -7.25 -27.85 -13.26
C SER A 77 -8.57 -27.44 -12.58
N LEU A 78 -8.74 -27.79 -11.31
CA LEU A 78 -9.91 -27.39 -10.52
C LEU A 78 -10.01 -25.87 -10.32
N MET A 79 -8.87 -25.19 -10.23
CA MET A 79 -8.80 -23.74 -10.10
C MET A 79 -9.20 -23.05 -11.40
N ALA A 80 -8.65 -23.49 -12.54
CA ALA A 80 -9.04 -23.00 -13.86
C ALA A 80 -10.55 -23.13 -14.08
N GLU A 81 -11.13 -24.30 -13.77
CA GLU A 81 -12.58 -24.51 -13.85
C GLU A 81 -13.37 -23.59 -12.92
N LYS A 82 -12.90 -23.35 -11.70
CA LYS A 82 -13.57 -22.44 -10.75
C LYS A 82 -13.54 -21.00 -11.25
N VAL A 83 -12.40 -20.55 -11.78
CA VAL A 83 -12.25 -19.21 -12.37
C VAL A 83 -13.19 -19.03 -13.55
N GLU A 84 -13.31 -20.03 -14.44
CA GLU A 84 -14.25 -20.01 -15.55
C GLU A 84 -15.72 -20.02 -15.11
N LYS A 85 -16.07 -20.85 -14.11
CA LYS A 85 -17.42 -20.94 -13.54
C LYS A 85 -17.81 -19.66 -12.79
N GLU A 86 -16.87 -18.99 -12.12
CA GLU A 86 -17.11 -17.70 -11.47
C GLU A 86 -17.22 -16.57 -12.49
N ASN A 87 -16.43 -16.58 -13.57
CA ASN A 87 -16.53 -15.61 -14.66
C ASN A 87 -17.84 -15.75 -15.46
N THR A 88 -18.38 -16.95 -15.61
CA THR A 88 -19.68 -17.19 -16.28
C THR A 88 -20.88 -16.83 -15.39
N LYS A 89 -20.81 -17.06 -14.07
CA LYS A 89 -21.84 -16.63 -13.10
C LYS A 89 -21.96 -15.12 -12.91
N LYS A 90 -20.95 -14.33 -13.31
CA LYS A 90 -20.99 -12.84 -13.29
C LYS A 90 -22.12 -12.24 -14.15
N LYS A 91 -22.74 -12.99 -15.07
CA LYS A 91 -23.84 -12.46 -15.89
C LYS A 91 -25.23 -12.43 -15.22
N GLU A 92 -25.48 -13.14 -14.11
CA GLU A 92 -26.87 -13.31 -13.64
C GLU A 92 -27.20 -12.93 -12.18
N LYS A 93 -26.25 -12.50 -11.33
CA LYS A 93 -26.59 -11.89 -10.02
C LYS A 93 -25.64 -10.75 -9.64
N SER A 94 -26.02 -9.53 -10.01
CA SER A 94 -25.33 -8.30 -9.63
C SER A 94 -25.72 -7.86 -8.21
N GLU A 95 -25.15 -8.50 -7.19
CA GLU A 95 -24.77 -7.73 -6.00
C GLU A 95 -23.44 -7.06 -6.31
N ASN A 96 -23.50 -5.79 -6.74
CA ASN A 96 -22.33 -4.92 -6.98
C ASN A 96 -21.59 -4.66 -5.66
N ILE A 97 -20.86 -5.66 -5.16
CA ILE A 97 -19.73 -5.42 -4.26
C ILE A 97 -18.58 -5.04 -5.18
N ASP A 98 -18.43 -3.72 -5.34
CA ASP A 98 -17.36 -3.07 -6.08
C ASP A 98 -16.03 -3.33 -5.33
N ILE A 99 -15.32 -4.38 -5.75
CA ILE A 99 -14.10 -4.86 -5.08
C ILE A 99 -13.00 -3.79 -5.14
N GLU A 100 -12.93 -3.04 -6.24
CA GLU A 100 -11.99 -1.94 -6.38
C GLU A 100 -12.30 -0.86 -5.35
N LYS A 101 -13.57 -0.56 -5.12
CA LYS A 101 -14.00 0.33 -4.04
C LYS A 101 -13.61 -0.19 -2.66
N ASP A 102 -13.80 -1.48 -2.37
CA ASP A 102 -13.42 -2.06 -1.07
C ASP A 102 -11.90 -2.01 -0.83
N ILE A 103 -11.08 -2.27 -1.85
CA ILE A 103 -9.61 -2.15 -1.78
C ILE A 103 -9.20 -0.68 -1.60
N ASN A 104 -9.80 0.23 -2.36
CA ASN A 104 -9.54 1.67 -2.25
C ASN A 104 -9.95 2.23 -0.87
N ASP A 105 -11.08 1.77 -0.32
CA ASP A 105 -11.55 2.12 1.02
C ASP A 105 -10.54 1.63 2.08
N LEU A 106 -10.02 0.40 1.93
CA LEU A 106 -9.00 -0.14 2.83
C LEU A 106 -7.66 0.59 2.72
N LYS A 107 -7.17 0.88 1.50
CA LYS A 107 -5.97 1.71 1.28
C LYS A 107 -6.12 3.07 1.94
N SER A 108 -7.30 3.68 1.80
CA SER A 108 -7.62 4.97 2.43
C SER A 108 -7.59 4.89 3.96
N VAL A 109 -8.15 3.84 4.56
CA VAL A 109 -8.11 3.64 6.01
C VAL A 109 -6.68 3.42 6.51
N SER A 110 -5.91 2.56 5.86
CA SER A 110 -4.50 2.29 6.21
C SER A 110 -3.66 3.57 6.15
N LYS A 111 -3.85 4.39 5.10
CA LYS A 111 -3.20 5.69 4.95
C LYS A 111 -3.59 6.66 6.08
N ILE A 112 -4.86 6.73 6.47
CA ILE A 112 -5.31 7.55 7.61
C ILE A 112 -4.70 7.07 8.94
N GLU A 113 -4.55 5.76 9.15
CA GLU A 113 -3.92 5.21 10.35
C GLU A 113 -2.43 5.57 10.41
N LYS A 114 -1.69 5.38 9.31
CA LYS A 114 -0.27 5.79 9.18
C LYS A 114 -0.11 7.28 9.47
N TYR A 115 -0.99 8.12 8.91
CA TYR A 115 -1.02 9.55 9.18
C TYR A 115 -1.15 9.87 10.67
N LYS A 116 -2.09 9.22 11.37
CA LYS A 116 -2.34 9.44 12.81
C LYS A 116 -1.15 9.01 13.67
N VAL A 117 -0.50 7.90 13.32
CA VAL A 117 0.71 7.44 14.02
C VAL A 117 1.84 8.45 13.86
N LEU A 118 2.13 8.87 12.62
CA LEU A 118 3.20 9.83 12.34
C LEU A 118 2.91 11.22 12.95
N SER A 119 1.66 11.67 12.92
CA SER A 119 1.25 12.96 13.51
C SER A 119 1.42 13.02 15.02
N ASN A 120 1.31 11.88 15.70
CA ASN A 120 1.49 11.78 17.15
C ASN A 120 2.93 11.40 17.56
N ASN A 121 3.81 11.12 16.61
CA ASN A 121 5.20 10.80 16.89
C ASN A 121 6.06 12.07 16.85
N SER A 122 6.68 12.42 17.98
CA SER A 122 7.57 13.58 18.12
C SER A 122 8.86 13.50 17.29
N GLU A 123 9.26 12.31 16.84
CA GLU A 123 10.44 12.08 15.98
C GLU A 123 10.22 12.56 14.54
N TYR A 124 8.96 12.76 14.13
CA TYR A 124 8.63 13.23 12.80
C TYR A 124 8.23 14.71 12.82
N GLU A 125 8.63 15.43 11.78
CA GLU A 125 8.16 16.77 11.48
C GLU A 125 7.16 16.70 10.33
N LYS A 126 5.98 17.28 10.55
CA LYS A 126 4.92 17.32 9.54
C LYS A 126 5.10 18.55 8.67
N ILE A 127 5.27 18.35 7.36
CA ILE A 127 5.41 19.45 6.40
C ILE A 127 4.22 19.51 5.44
N SER A 128 3.88 20.73 5.01
CA SER A 128 2.81 20.99 4.06
C SER A 128 3.38 21.50 2.75
N LEU A 129 2.88 20.93 1.65
CA LEU A 129 3.34 21.13 0.29
C LEU A 129 2.19 21.68 -0.53
N ASP A 130 2.47 22.71 -1.30
CA ASP A 130 1.49 23.31 -2.21
C ASP A 130 1.47 22.54 -3.54
N MET A 131 0.32 22.02 -3.92
CA MET A 131 0.14 21.29 -5.17
C MET A 131 0.34 22.18 -6.41
N GLU A 132 0.14 23.50 -6.30
CA GLU A 132 0.50 24.45 -7.38
C GLU A 132 2.03 24.57 -7.56
N LYS A 133 2.81 24.15 -6.55
CA LYS A 133 4.29 24.08 -6.61
C LYS A 133 4.81 22.70 -6.96
N LEU A 134 3.93 21.75 -7.33
CA LEU A 134 4.33 20.48 -7.92
C LEU A 134 5.08 20.75 -9.23
N TYR A 135 6.31 20.28 -9.32
CA TYR A 135 7.16 20.44 -10.50
C TYR A 135 6.88 19.35 -11.54
N GLN A 136 6.85 18.09 -11.07
CA GLN A 136 6.62 16.91 -11.90
C GLN A 136 6.09 15.76 -11.03
N SER A 137 5.40 14.82 -11.66
CA SER A 137 5.19 13.48 -11.10
C SER A 137 5.66 12.44 -12.11
N GLU A 138 6.48 11.48 -11.69
CA GLU A 138 6.86 10.31 -12.50
C GLU A 138 5.88 9.18 -12.23
N ASP A 139 5.19 8.70 -13.28
CA ASP A 139 4.30 7.53 -13.31
C ASP A 139 3.38 7.37 -12.08
N LYS A 140 2.96 8.50 -11.49
CA LYS A 140 2.14 8.59 -10.26
C LYS A 140 2.76 7.95 -9.00
N ASN A 141 4.04 7.56 -9.02
CA ASN A 141 4.68 6.95 -7.85
C ASN A 141 5.49 7.95 -7.02
N ILE A 142 6.06 8.97 -7.67
CA ILE A 142 6.87 10.01 -7.00
C ILE A 142 6.36 11.39 -7.41
N PHE A 143 6.19 12.26 -6.42
CA PHE A 143 5.86 13.67 -6.59
C PHE A 143 7.09 14.53 -6.28
N TYR A 144 7.42 15.44 -7.20
CA TYR A 144 8.54 16.35 -7.06
C TYR A 144 8.05 17.76 -6.74
N PHE A 145 8.29 18.21 -5.52
CA PHE A 145 7.87 19.55 -5.06
C PHE A 145 9.03 20.52 -5.04
N LYS A 146 8.77 21.77 -5.43
CA LYS A 146 9.70 22.86 -5.15
C LYS A 146 9.74 23.12 -3.64
N VAL A 147 10.92 23.12 -3.05
CA VAL A 147 11.10 23.47 -1.63
C VAL A 147 10.85 24.98 -1.48
N PRO A 148 9.89 25.42 -0.66
CA PRO A 148 9.58 26.84 -0.46
C PRO A 148 10.82 27.62 0.02
N GLY A 149 10.91 28.91 -0.33
CA GLY A 149 12.04 29.75 0.12
C GLY A 149 13.42 29.39 -0.44
N SER A 150 13.55 28.31 -1.22
CA SER A 150 14.82 27.91 -1.85
C SER A 150 15.12 28.59 -3.19
N TYR A 151 14.26 29.53 -3.60
CA TYR A 151 14.30 30.21 -4.88
C TYR A 151 15.43 31.27 -4.92
N GLY A 152 16.43 31.08 -5.77
CA GLY A 152 17.47 32.05 -6.11
C GLY A 152 17.36 32.49 -7.57
N GLU A 153 18.43 33.10 -8.12
CA GLU A 153 18.55 33.59 -9.52
C GLU A 153 18.20 32.52 -10.59
N GLY A 154 16.92 32.27 -10.80
CA GLY A 154 16.43 31.21 -11.69
C GLY A 154 16.78 29.78 -11.25
N SER A 155 17.06 29.56 -9.95
CA SER A 155 17.30 28.23 -9.39
C SER A 155 16.45 27.95 -8.15
N PHE A 156 16.15 26.68 -7.88
CA PHE A 156 15.40 26.26 -6.70
C PHE A 156 15.78 24.85 -6.29
N LEU A 157 15.50 24.49 -5.03
CA LEU A 157 15.58 23.11 -4.57
C LEU A 157 14.28 22.37 -4.84
N MET A 158 14.42 21.10 -5.19
CA MET A 158 13.34 20.16 -5.45
C MET A 158 13.49 18.96 -4.53
N MET A 159 12.39 18.51 -3.92
CA MET A 159 12.35 17.29 -3.11
C MET A 159 11.40 16.27 -3.71
N ALA A 160 11.74 14.99 -3.58
CA ALA A 160 10.90 13.87 -4.01
C ALA A 160 10.10 13.32 -2.82
N VAL A 161 8.81 13.06 -3.03
CA VAL A 161 7.92 12.43 -2.05
C VAL A 161 7.20 11.28 -2.74
N LYS A 162 7.29 10.08 -2.17
CA LYS A 162 6.58 8.93 -2.71
C LYS A 162 5.07 9.06 -2.51
N ASN A 163 4.28 8.48 -3.41
CA ASN A 163 2.82 8.50 -3.33
C ASN A 163 2.28 7.79 -2.07
N GLU A 164 2.98 6.75 -1.60
CA GLU A 164 2.65 6.07 -0.33
C GLU A 164 2.82 6.96 0.91
N ASP A 165 3.63 8.02 0.82
CA ASP A 165 3.99 8.91 1.93
C ASP A 165 3.38 10.32 1.81
N ILE A 166 2.58 10.57 0.77
CA ILE A 166 1.92 11.86 0.52
C ILE A 166 0.43 11.80 0.85
N TYR A 167 -0.08 12.78 1.60
CA TYR A 167 -1.49 12.88 1.97
C TYR A 167 -2.10 14.14 1.37
N ILE A 168 -2.95 13.98 0.37
CA ILE A 168 -3.52 15.09 -0.41
C ILE A 168 -4.90 15.45 0.17
N SER A 169 -5.14 16.75 0.36
CA SER A 169 -6.44 17.30 0.80
C SER A 169 -7.52 17.08 -0.25
N LYS A 170 -8.80 17.04 0.17
CA LYS A 170 -9.94 16.80 -0.74
C LYS A 170 -10.06 17.82 -1.88
N ASP A 171 -9.56 19.03 -1.69
CA ASP A 171 -9.54 20.07 -2.73
C ASP A 171 -8.33 19.98 -3.67
N ASN A 172 -7.46 18.98 -3.49
CA ASN A 172 -6.22 18.76 -4.23
C ASN A 172 -5.25 19.95 -4.23
N LYS A 173 -5.36 20.87 -3.27
CA LYS A 173 -4.49 22.04 -3.17
C LYS A 173 -3.29 21.83 -2.26
N THR A 174 -3.43 20.98 -1.25
CA THR A 174 -2.40 20.78 -0.23
C THR A 174 -2.04 19.32 -0.13
N ALA A 175 -0.75 19.03 -0.25
CA ALA A 175 -0.17 17.75 0.08
C ALA A 175 0.54 17.83 1.44
N THR A 176 0.52 16.75 2.19
CA THR A 176 1.23 16.60 3.46
C THR A 176 2.21 15.45 3.36
N THR A 177 3.38 15.59 3.98
CA THR A 177 4.26 14.44 4.23
C THR A 177 4.99 14.62 5.57
N PHE A 178 5.71 13.59 6.00
CA PHE A 178 6.41 13.55 7.28
C PHE A 178 7.89 13.28 7.07
N LEU A 179 8.74 14.09 7.69
CA LEU A 179 10.19 13.93 7.66
C LEU A 179 10.68 13.50 9.04
N HIS A 180 11.43 12.41 9.13
CA HIS A 180 12.07 12.01 10.39
C HIS A 180 13.16 13.03 10.76
N LYS A 181 13.07 13.67 11.93
CA LYS A 181 13.87 14.85 12.32
C LYS A 181 15.37 14.62 12.25
N ASP A 182 15.81 13.45 12.67
CA ASP A 182 17.23 13.07 12.75
C ASP A 182 17.76 12.37 11.49
N SER A 183 16.93 12.27 10.44
CA SER A 183 17.34 11.71 9.15
C SER A 183 17.70 12.80 8.14
N THR A 184 18.05 12.38 6.93
CA THR A 184 18.36 13.27 5.81
C THR A 184 17.42 13.02 4.64
N SER A 185 17.21 14.04 3.82
CA SER A 185 16.51 13.94 2.54
C SER A 185 17.44 14.30 1.40
N THR A 186 17.29 13.60 0.28
CA THR A 186 17.92 13.98 -0.99
C THR A 186 17.09 15.05 -1.67
N VAL A 187 17.74 16.16 -2.04
CA VAL A 187 17.13 17.24 -2.84
C VAL A 187 17.97 17.50 -4.09
N GLN A 188 17.33 18.06 -5.10
CA GLN A 188 17.98 18.43 -6.35
C GLN A 188 17.87 19.93 -6.57
N ARG A 189 19.00 20.57 -6.88
CA ARG A 189 19.03 21.96 -7.32
C ARG A 189 18.72 22.02 -8.81
N ILE A 190 17.60 22.63 -9.14
CA ILE A 190 17.16 22.86 -10.52
C ILE A 190 17.52 24.28 -10.93
N SER A 191 18.08 24.46 -12.12
CA SER A 191 18.24 25.76 -12.75
C SER A 191 18.02 25.64 -14.26
N LYS A 192 17.24 26.56 -14.83
CA LYS A 192 16.84 26.54 -16.24
C LYS A 192 16.31 25.16 -16.67
N GLY A 193 15.45 24.57 -15.84
CA GLY A 193 14.80 23.27 -16.07
C GLY A 193 15.70 22.03 -15.93
N ASN A 194 16.99 22.19 -15.62
CA ASN A 194 17.94 21.09 -15.53
C ASN A 194 18.42 20.88 -14.09
N VAL A 195 18.63 19.62 -13.71
CA VAL A 195 19.33 19.27 -12.48
C VAL A 195 20.77 19.76 -12.58
N LYS A 196 21.18 20.64 -11.66
CA LYS A 196 22.55 21.16 -11.57
C LYS A 196 23.36 20.43 -10.51
N LYS A 197 22.70 20.02 -9.42
CA LYS A 197 23.35 19.36 -8.30
C LYS A 197 22.32 18.53 -7.53
N THR A 198 22.75 17.39 -7.01
CA THR A 198 22.01 16.62 -6.02
C THR A 198 22.70 16.79 -4.68
N GLU A 199 21.94 17.08 -3.63
CA GLU A 199 22.44 17.39 -2.30
C GLU A 199 21.68 16.54 -1.27
N ILE A 200 22.35 16.13 -0.20
CA ILE A 200 21.73 15.49 0.96
C ILE A 200 21.64 16.55 2.06
N ILE A 201 20.44 16.81 2.55
CA ILE A 201 20.17 17.83 3.58
C ILE A 201 19.58 17.15 4.81
N ARG A 202 20.01 17.54 6.01
CA ARG A 202 19.39 17.08 7.27
C ARG A 202 17.95 17.56 7.33
N ASN A 203 17.03 16.69 7.73
CA ASN A 203 15.61 17.02 7.74
C ASN A 203 15.32 18.21 8.66
N LYS A 204 16.00 18.32 9.80
CA LYS A 204 15.92 19.51 10.67
C LYS A 204 16.22 20.83 9.93
N ASP A 205 17.20 20.83 9.03
CA ASP A 205 17.56 22.02 8.23
C ASP A 205 16.57 22.23 7.08
N LEU A 206 16.14 21.15 6.43
CA LEU A 206 15.14 21.18 5.36
C LEU A 206 13.78 21.71 5.86
N CYS A 207 13.36 21.34 7.07
CA CYS A 207 12.13 21.81 7.69
C CYS A 207 12.08 23.33 7.87
N ASN A 208 13.22 24.01 8.00
CA ASN A 208 13.28 25.48 8.14
C ASN A 208 12.77 26.22 6.89
N TYR A 209 12.72 25.54 5.73
CA TYR A 209 12.15 26.11 4.51
C TYR A 209 10.61 26.11 4.51
N PHE A 210 9.98 25.34 5.39
CA PHE A 210 8.53 25.19 5.44
C PHE A 210 7.95 26.03 6.57
N SER A 211 6.88 26.76 6.28
CA SER A 211 6.17 27.52 7.32
C SER A 211 5.47 26.57 8.30
N PRO A 212 5.59 26.79 9.62
CA PRO A 212 4.87 25.99 10.60
C PRO A 212 3.35 26.14 10.44
N GLY A 213 2.62 25.04 10.61
CA GLY A 213 1.32 25.11 11.27
C GLY A 213 0.05 25.32 10.44
N TRP A 214 0.05 25.18 9.11
CA TRP A 214 -1.23 25.05 8.39
C TRP A 214 -1.30 23.80 7.53
N ASN A 215 -2.15 22.86 7.96
CA ASN A 215 -2.42 21.63 7.23
C ASN A 215 -3.93 21.40 7.11
N LYS A 216 -4.45 21.46 5.88
CA LYS A 216 -5.87 21.28 5.60
C LYS A 216 -6.34 19.84 5.83
N PHE A 217 -5.45 18.86 5.67
CA PHE A 217 -5.74 17.44 5.85
C PHE A 217 -6.07 17.09 7.31
N ASP A 218 -5.49 17.80 8.29
CA ASP A 218 -5.84 17.63 9.72
C ASP A 218 -7.34 17.87 9.97
N LYS A 219 -7.92 18.93 9.39
CA LYS A 219 -9.34 19.28 9.53
C LYS A 219 -10.26 18.25 8.88
N GLU A 220 -9.79 17.62 7.82
CA GLU A 220 -10.56 16.61 7.09
C GLU A 220 -10.61 15.28 7.85
N ILE A 221 -9.53 14.91 8.54
CA ILE A 221 -9.50 13.72 9.40
C ILE A 221 -10.30 13.95 10.69
N SER A 222 -10.22 15.13 11.31
CA SER A 222 -10.95 15.41 12.55
C SER A 222 -12.48 15.39 12.36
N ASN A 223 -12.95 15.82 11.19
CA ASN A 223 -14.37 15.90 10.85
C ASN A 223 -14.93 14.63 10.20
N SER A 224 -14.11 13.60 9.99
CA SER A 224 -14.58 12.33 9.45
C SER A 224 -15.18 11.48 10.58
N PRO A 225 -16.52 11.25 10.61
CA PRO A 225 -17.09 10.37 11.61
C PRO A 225 -16.50 8.97 11.42
N MET A 226 -15.75 8.48 12.40
CA MET A 226 -15.21 7.13 12.44
C MET A 226 -16.36 6.11 12.47
N LYS A 227 -16.95 5.80 11.32
CA LYS A 227 -17.85 4.64 11.13
C LYS A 227 -17.06 3.32 11.01
N SER A 228 -15.74 3.34 11.15
CA SER A 228 -14.86 2.19 10.86
C SER A 228 -14.37 1.42 12.09
N LYS A 229 -14.35 2.00 13.30
CA LYS A 229 -13.97 1.27 14.52
C LYS A 229 -14.94 0.11 14.83
N ASP A 230 -16.22 0.27 14.50
CA ASP A 230 -17.23 -0.77 14.69
C ASP A 230 -17.17 -1.90 13.65
N LYS A 231 -16.63 -1.64 12.45
CA LYS A 231 -16.50 -2.69 11.41
C LYS A 231 -15.32 -3.62 11.68
N ILE A 232 -14.19 -3.11 12.18
CA ILE A 232 -13.01 -3.94 12.49
C ILE A 232 -13.24 -4.73 13.79
N ASN A 233 -13.81 -4.12 14.83
CA ASN A 233 -14.06 -4.81 16.11
C ASN A 233 -15.21 -5.84 16.06
N LYS A 234 -16.20 -5.70 15.16
CA LYS A 234 -17.22 -6.75 14.94
C LYS A 234 -16.67 -8.02 14.26
N ILE A 235 -15.53 -7.93 13.57
CA ILE A 235 -14.93 -9.06 12.85
C ILE A 235 -14.11 -9.96 13.80
N GLY A 236 -13.54 -9.42 14.88
CA GLY A 236 -12.78 -10.20 15.87
C GLY A 236 -13.62 -10.84 16.99
N ALA A 237 -14.80 -10.28 17.31
CA ALA A 237 -15.58 -10.70 18.48
C ALA A 237 -16.64 -11.80 18.21
N SER A 238 -16.86 -12.22 16.96
CA SER A 238 -17.88 -13.24 16.63
C SER A 238 -17.26 -14.60 16.27
N LYS A 239 -16.85 -15.34 17.32
CA LYS A 239 -16.80 -16.81 17.47
C LYS A 239 -15.55 -17.27 18.24
N ILE A 240 -15.48 -16.87 19.50
CA ILE A 240 -14.95 -17.73 20.57
C ILE A 240 -16.08 -17.86 21.59
N LYS A 241 -17.12 -18.62 21.23
CA LYS A 241 -17.98 -19.24 22.24
C LYS A 241 -17.70 -20.73 22.15
N ASN A 242 -16.84 -21.16 23.06
CA ASN A 242 -16.71 -22.55 23.48
C ASN A 242 -18.10 -23.17 23.61
N ARG A 243 -18.31 -24.29 22.93
CA ARG A 243 -19.16 -25.35 23.47
C ARG A 243 -18.32 -26.62 23.54
N LYS A 244 -18.07 -26.98 24.79
CA LYS A 244 -17.81 -28.36 25.24
C LYS A 244 -18.92 -29.27 24.72
#